data_AF-A0A8K0WJ01-F1
#
_entry.id   AF-A0A8K0WJ01-F1
#
_cell.length_a   1.000
_cell.length_b   1.000
_cell.length_c   1.000
_cell.angle_alpha   90.00
_cell.angle_beta   90.00
_cell.angle_gamma   90.00
#
_symmetry.space_group_name_H-M   'P 1'
#
loop_
_entity.id
_entity.type
_entity.pdbx_description
1 polymer ?
#
loop_
_entity_poly.entity_id
_entity_poly.type
_entity_poly.pdbx_seq_one_letter_code
_entity_poly.pdbx_strand_id
1 'polypeptide(L)'
;SDDSHVRWMKSMLKKCTRHHHKQAADGFVPKRLVDVSCNPPRLVLGDSLVSTRNTRSGVRLRIPKYSALSYCWGENGSRTQLKTTNESLPSRLAGIKEDDMSAVLRDAVLVTRLLSIDYLWIDSLCILQVESGSANQDWEEQCQDMAIIYQNAYATLQAGASKHCNESFL
;
A
#
# COMPACT_ATOMS: atom_id res chain seq x y z
N SER A 1 -24.16 -10.32 -3.21
CA SER A 1 -24.07 -10.08 -1.76
C SER A 1 -22.88 -9.21 -1.35
N ASP A 2 -21.97 -8.84 -2.26
CA ASP A 2 -20.74 -8.07 -1.99
C ASP A 2 -20.96 -6.57 -1.69
N ASP A 3 -22.04 -6.02 -2.21
CA ASP A 3 -22.25 -4.58 -2.35
C ASP A 3 -22.62 -3.89 -1.02
N SER A 4 -23.18 -4.64 -0.08
CA SER A 4 -23.50 -4.17 1.28
C SER A 4 -22.25 -3.99 2.14
N HIS A 5 -21.27 -4.88 2.01
CA HIS A 5 -20.03 -4.85 2.80
C HIS A 5 -19.13 -3.70 2.35
N VAL A 6 -18.99 -3.50 1.03
CA VAL A 6 -18.25 -2.34 0.48
C VAL A 6 -18.89 -1.02 0.89
N ARG A 7 -20.22 -0.92 0.84
CA ARG A 7 -20.95 0.27 1.32
C ARG A 7 -20.74 0.51 2.82
N TRP A 8 -20.71 -0.56 3.62
CA TRP A 8 -20.42 -0.45 5.05
C TRP A 8 -18.99 0.03 5.31
N MET A 9 -17.99 -0.53 4.62
CA MET A 9 -16.58 -0.10 4.72
C MET A 9 -16.41 1.38 4.33
N LYS A 10 -17.02 1.81 3.22
CA LYS A 10 -17.05 3.24 2.82
C LYS A 10 -17.70 4.13 3.87
N SER A 11 -18.79 3.66 4.49
CA SER A 11 -19.47 4.39 5.56
C SER A 11 -18.60 4.52 6.80
N MET A 12 -17.87 3.46 7.16
CA MET A 12 -16.94 3.46 8.29
C MET A 12 -15.77 4.42 8.05
N LEU A 13 -15.15 4.39 6.86
CA LEU A 13 -14.12 5.36 6.47
C LEU A 13 -14.64 6.80 6.54
N LYS A 14 -15.85 7.05 6.02
CA LYS A 14 -16.47 8.38 6.07
C LYS A 14 -16.73 8.82 7.52
N LYS A 15 -17.11 7.92 8.42
CA LYS A 15 -17.25 8.21 9.85
C LYS A 15 -15.89 8.51 10.50
N CYS A 16 -14.86 7.71 10.21
CA CYS A 16 -13.51 7.96 10.71
C CYS A 16 -12.97 9.32 10.25
N THR A 17 -13.19 9.74 9.00
CA THR A 17 -12.78 11.10 8.55
C THR A 17 -13.49 12.26 9.25
N ARG A 18 -14.61 12.00 9.96
CA ARG A 18 -15.33 13.02 10.75
C ARG A 18 -14.72 13.19 12.15
N HIS A 19 -13.96 12.21 12.62
CA HIS A 19 -13.14 12.34 13.81
C HIS A 19 -11.75 12.80 13.36
N HIS A 20 -11.27 13.95 13.83
CA HIS A 20 -9.95 14.48 13.46
C HIS A 20 -8.84 13.63 14.08
N HIS A 21 -8.57 12.46 13.52
CA HIS A 21 -7.41 11.64 13.88
C HIS A 21 -6.16 12.41 13.48
N LYS A 22 -5.25 12.65 14.44
CA LYS A 22 -3.95 13.24 14.16
C LYS A 22 -3.18 12.27 13.26
N GLN A 23 -2.86 12.71 12.05
CA GLN A 23 -1.85 12.09 11.21
C GLN A 23 -0.48 12.26 11.90
N ALA A 24 0.36 11.22 11.82
CA ALA A 24 1.62 11.20 12.55
C ALA A 24 2.63 12.23 12.04
N ALA A 25 2.58 12.54 10.75
CA ALA A 25 3.47 13.49 10.11
C ALA A 25 2.76 14.20 8.96
N ASP A 26 2.56 15.51 9.10
CA ASP A 26 2.01 16.34 8.02
C ASP A 26 2.99 16.32 6.83
N GLY A 27 2.50 15.91 5.66
CA GLY A 27 3.33 15.83 4.44
C GLY A 27 4.08 14.52 4.22
N PHE A 28 3.96 13.50 5.09
CA PHE A 28 4.66 12.22 4.88
C PHE A 28 4.07 11.42 3.71
N VAL A 29 4.95 10.88 2.85
CA VAL A 29 4.61 9.93 1.79
C VAL A 29 5.57 8.75 1.86
N PRO A 30 5.07 7.50 1.79
CA PRO A 30 5.95 6.34 1.65
C PRO A 30 6.82 6.47 0.40
N LYS A 31 8.06 5.99 0.43
CA LYS A 31 8.98 6.08 -0.72
C LYS A 31 8.40 5.46 -2.00
N ARG A 32 7.56 4.43 -1.86
CA ARG A 32 6.93 3.72 -2.97
C ARG A 32 5.50 3.34 -2.61
N LEU A 33 4.65 3.35 -3.63
CA LEU A 33 3.25 2.92 -3.55
C LEU A 33 2.92 2.13 -4.82
N VAL A 34 1.93 1.25 -4.74
CA VAL A 34 1.33 0.59 -5.90
C VAL A 34 0.17 1.45 -6.38
N ASP A 35 0.28 1.98 -7.60
CA ASP A 35 -0.82 2.62 -8.32
C ASP A 35 -1.76 1.53 -8.83
N VAL A 36 -2.95 1.46 -8.23
CA VAL A 36 -4.01 0.52 -8.59
C VAL A 36 -5.07 1.13 -9.49
N SER A 37 -4.97 2.43 -9.80
CA SER A 37 -5.89 3.11 -10.73
C SER A 37 -5.69 2.67 -12.18
N CYS A 38 -4.51 2.14 -12.49
CA CYS A 38 -4.17 1.56 -13.79
C CYS A 38 -4.28 0.01 -13.80
N ASN A 39 -4.33 -0.55 -15.01
CA ASN A 39 -4.32 -2.00 -15.24
C ASN A 39 -3.31 -2.32 -16.37
N PRO A 40 -2.23 -3.08 -16.12
CA PRO A 40 -1.87 -3.69 -14.83
C PRO A 40 -1.50 -2.64 -13.76
N PRO A 41 -1.71 -2.94 -12.46
CA PRO A 41 -1.18 -2.12 -11.37
C PRO A 41 0.34 -1.97 -11.50
N ARG A 42 0.91 -0.87 -11.02
CA ARG A 42 2.37 -0.65 -11.10
C ARG A 42 2.92 0.03 -9.86
N LEU A 43 4.20 -0.15 -9.61
CA LEU A 43 4.89 0.59 -8.56
C LEU A 43 5.17 2.02 -9.02
N VAL A 44 5.00 2.99 -8.13
CA VAL A 44 5.30 4.40 -8.33
C VAL A 44 6.10 4.94 -7.15
N LEU A 45 6.92 5.97 -7.40
CA LEU A 45 7.72 6.63 -6.37
C LEU A 45 6.87 7.67 -5.63
N GLY A 46 6.92 7.70 -4.31
CA GLY A 46 6.09 8.58 -3.48
C GLY A 46 6.32 10.07 -3.77
N ASP A 47 7.57 10.46 -3.96
CA ASP A 47 7.95 11.86 -4.22
C ASP A 47 7.31 12.42 -5.49
N SER A 48 7.07 11.58 -6.52
CA SER A 48 6.43 12.03 -7.75
C SER A 48 4.92 12.21 -7.63
N LEU A 49 4.32 11.75 -6.52
CA LEU A 49 2.88 11.88 -6.25
C LEU A 49 2.55 13.14 -5.46
N VAL A 50 3.55 13.81 -4.88
CA VAL A 50 3.35 15.05 -4.13
C VAL A 50 3.13 16.19 -5.12
N SER A 51 1.98 16.86 -4.99
CA SER A 51 1.63 18.03 -5.80
C SER A 51 1.49 19.28 -4.94
N THR A 52 1.90 20.43 -5.45
CA THR A 52 1.70 21.72 -4.79
C THR A 52 0.43 22.40 -5.29
N ARG A 53 -0.31 23.01 -4.37
CA ARG A 53 -1.43 23.90 -4.70
C ARG A 53 -1.22 25.26 -4.08
N ASN A 54 -1.15 26.28 -4.93
CA ASN A 54 -1.16 27.67 -4.48
C ASN A 54 -2.54 28.04 -3.93
N THR A 55 -2.56 28.53 -2.69
CA THR A 55 -3.76 29.05 -2.03
C THR A 55 -3.51 30.49 -1.59
N ARG A 56 -4.57 31.24 -1.30
CA ARG A 56 -4.46 32.62 -0.77
C ARG A 56 -3.66 32.69 0.54
N SER A 57 -3.54 31.58 1.25
CA SER A 57 -2.82 31.40 2.52
C SER A 57 -1.43 30.74 2.35
N GLY A 58 -0.90 30.64 1.13
CA GLY A 58 0.41 30.03 0.84
C GLY A 58 0.34 28.74 0.01
N VAL A 59 1.48 28.07 -0.13
CA VAL A 59 1.59 26.79 -0.86
C VAL A 59 1.15 25.65 0.05
N ARG A 60 0.16 24.85 -0.37
CA ARG A 60 -0.23 23.63 0.34
C ARG A 60 0.23 22.41 -0.45
N LEU A 61 0.87 21.47 0.25
CA LEU A 61 1.16 20.15 -0.29
C LEU A 61 -0.11 19.32 -0.37
N ARG A 62 -0.27 18.59 -1.48
CA ARG A 62 -1.28 17.56 -1.66
C ARG A 62 -0.58 16.22 -1.66
N ILE A 63 -0.84 15.48 -0.59
CA ILE A 63 -0.36 14.12 -0.38
C ILE A 63 -1.40 13.13 -0.93
N PRO A 64 -0.98 12.11 -1.71
CA PRO A 64 -1.90 11.07 -2.16
C PRO A 64 -2.50 10.31 -0.98
N LYS A 65 -3.77 9.93 -1.09
CA LYS A 65 -4.38 8.97 -0.16
C LYS A 65 -3.98 7.58 -0.59
N TYR A 66 -3.54 6.76 0.37
CA TYR A 66 -3.24 5.36 0.12
C TYR A 66 -3.86 4.46 1.18
N SER A 67 -4.10 3.20 0.79
CA SER A 67 -4.38 2.12 1.73
C SER A 67 -3.07 1.43 2.11
N ALA A 68 -2.97 0.87 3.31
CA ALA A 68 -1.86 -0.01 3.69
C ALA A 68 -2.38 -1.43 3.92
N LEU A 69 -1.66 -2.45 3.44
CA LEU A 69 -2.01 -3.85 3.64
C LEU A 69 -1.22 -4.46 4.81
N SER A 70 -1.93 -4.99 5.80
CA SER A 70 -1.38 -5.79 6.90
C SER A 70 -1.84 -7.25 6.74
N TYR A 71 -0.87 -8.16 6.59
CA TYR A 71 -1.12 -9.57 6.33
C TYR A 71 0.06 -10.43 6.80
N CYS A 72 -0.18 -11.73 6.99
CA CYS A 72 0.88 -12.68 7.30
C CYS A 72 1.45 -13.29 6.02
N TRP A 73 2.78 -13.31 5.88
CA TRP A 73 3.43 -14.00 4.76
C TRP A 73 3.27 -15.54 4.91
N GLY A 74 3.27 -16.05 6.14
CA GLY A 74 3.18 -17.48 6.45
C GLY A 74 4.52 -18.22 6.36
N GLU A 75 4.58 -19.47 6.81
CA GLU A 75 5.82 -20.26 6.95
C GLU A 75 6.64 -20.43 5.65
N ASN A 76 5.98 -20.45 4.48
CA ASN A 76 6.63 -20.48 3.16
C ASN A 76 6.47 -19.16 2.36
N GLY A 77 5.96 -18.11 3.01
CA GLY A 77 5.65 -16.83 2.37
C GLY A 77 6.87 -16.15 1.77
N SER A 78 8.03 -16.29 2.39
CA SER A 78 9.27 -15.70 1.86
C SER A 78 9.65 -16.24 0.46
N ARG A 79 9.21 -17.45 0.08
CA ARG A 79 9.50 -18.06 -1.23
C ARG A 79 8.38 -17.85 -2.25
N THR A 80 7.15 -17.69 -1.78
CA THR A 80 5.94 -17.66 -2.62
C THR A 80 5.39 -16.27 -2.81
N GLN A 81 5.76 -15.33 -1.93
CA GLN A 81 5.27 -13.97 -2.01
C GLN A 81 5.98 -13.17 -3.10
N LEU A 82 5.20 -12.35 -3.80
CA LEU A 82 5.73 -11.41 -4.76
C LEU A 82 6.52 -10.32 -4.05
N LYS A 83 7.81 -10.23 -4.36
CA LYS A 83 8.74 -9.28 -3.76
C LYS A 83 9.33 -8.34 -4.81
N THR A 84 9.68 -7.13 -4.36
CA THR A 84 10.52 -6.22 -5.14
C THR A 84 11.95 -6.30 -4.63
N THR A 85 12.88 -6.59 -5.53
CA THR A 85 14.33 -6.56 -5.36
C THR A 85 14.91 -5.46 -6.24
N ASN A 86 16.22 -5.21 -6.15
CA ASN A 86 16.86 -4.27 -7.07
C ASN A 86 16.74 -4.73 -8.54
N GLU A 87 16.81 -6.03 -8.83
CA GLU A 87 16.68 -6.53 -10.22
C GLU A 87 15.24 -6.43 -10.73
N SER A 88 14.25 -6.64 -9.86
CA SER A 88 12.84 -6.62 -10.26
C SER A 88 12.20 -5.24 -10.18
N LEU A 89 12.84 -4.25 -9.55
CA LEU A 89 12.30 -2.90 -9.45
C LEU A 89 11.90 -2.28 -10.81
N PRO A 90 12.71 -2.33 -11.88
CA PRO A 90 12.31 -1.77 -13.17
C PRO A 90 11.05 -2.42 -13.75
N SER A 91 10.90 -3.74 -13.59
CA SER A 91 9.70 -4.43 -14.08
C SER A 91 8.47 -4.06 -13.25
N ARG A 92 8.61 -3.89 -11.92
CA ARG A 92 7.51 -3.44 -11.05
C ARG A 92 7.05 -2.01 -11.36
N LEU A 93 7.98 -1.12 -11.74
CA LEU A 93 7.64 0.24 -12.20
C LEU A 93 6.90 0.24 -13.55
N ALA A 94 7.23 -0.70 -14.44
CA ALA A 94 6.57 -0.83 -15.74
C ALA A 94 5.15 -1.43 -15.62
N GLY A 95 4.96 -2.39 -14.72
CA GLY A 95 3.66 -3.02 -14.46
C GLY A 95 3.81 -4.37 -13.77
N ILE A 96 2.87 -4.68 -12.89
CA ILE A 96 2.81 -5.91 -12.10
C ILE A 96 1.67 -6.75 -12.64
N LYS A 97 1.99 -7.90 -13.24
CA LYS A 97 0.97 -8.82 -13.74
C LYS A 97 0.15 -9.36 -12.58
N GLU A 98 -1.17 -9.41 -12.72
CA GLU A 98 -2.06 -9.96 -11.70
C GLU A 98 -1.79 -11.46 -11.44
N ASP A 99 -1.28 -12.19 -12.45
CA ASP A 99 -0.87 -13.59 -12.33
C ASP A 99 0.35 -13.79 -11.42
N ASP A 100 1.21 -12.77 -11.31
CA ASP A 100 2.38 -12.81 -10.41
C ASP A 100 1.97 -12.53 -8.95
N MET A 101 0.79 -11.95 -8.73
CA MET A 101 0.32 -11.57 -7.40
C MET A 101 -0.25 -12.78 -6.66
N SER A 102 0.08 -12.90 -5.38
CA SER A 102 -0.62 -13.85 -4.50
C SER A 102 -2.08 -13.42 -4.28
N ALA A 103 -2.93 -14.35 -3.82
CA ALA A 103 -4.36 -14.09 -3.66
C ALA A 103 -4.63 -12.88 -2.76
N VAL A 104 -3.91 -12.76 -1.63
CA VAL A 104 -4.02 -11.62 -0.71
C VAL A 104 -3.69 -10.30 -1.40
N LEU A 105 -2.68 -10.27 -2.29
CA LEU A 105 -2.33 -9.05 -3.02
C LEU A 105 -3.40 -8.67 -4.04
N ARG A 106 -3.98 -9.65 -4.76
CA ARG A 106 -5.09 -9.39 -5.69
C ARG A 106 -6.32 -8.85 -4.96
N ASP A 107 -6.67 -9.45 -3.83
CA ASP A 107 -7.78 -9.00 -3.00
C ASP A 107 -7.55 -7.58 -2.48
N ALA A 108 -6.33 -7.28 -2.03
CA ALA A 108 -5.98 -5.94 -1.58
C ALA A 108 -6.12 -4.90 -2.70
N VAL A 109 -5.63 -5.21 -3.90
CA VAL A 109 -5.80 -4.34 -5.09
C VAL A 109 -7.29 -4.12 -5.39
N LEU A 110 -8.09 -5.18 -5.39
CA LEU A 110 -9.53 -5.11 -5.64
C LEU A 110 -10.24 -4.24 -4.58
N VAL A 111 -9.99 -4.49 -3.30
CA VAL A 111 -10.60 -3.74 -2.19
C VAL A 111 -10.18 -2.27 -2.24
N THR A 112 -8.91 -1.97 -2.49
CA THR A 112 -8.44 -0.58 -2.62
C THR A 112 -9.15 0.15 -3.76
N ARG A 113 -9.30 -0.48 -4.93
CA ARG A 113 -10.11 0.04 -6.05
C ARG A 113 -11.57 0.25 -5.65
N LEU A 114 -12.17 -0.72 -4.97
CA LEU A 114 -13.56 -0.65 -4.50
C LEU A 114 -13.78 0.49 -3.52
N LEU A 115 -12.80 0.79 -2.66
CA LEU A 115 -12.82 1.92 -1.73
C LEU A 115 -12.57 3.28 -2.39
N SER A 116 -12.31 3.32 -3.70
CA SER A 116 -12.00 4.54 -4.46
C SER A 116 -10.73 5.23 -3.94
N ILE A 117 -9.71 4.43 -3.66
CA ILE A 117 -8.37 4.86 -3.29
C ILE A 117 -7.43 4.41 -4.42
N ASP A 118 -6.57 5.29 -4.90
CA ASP A 118 -5.76 5.02 -6.10
C ASP A 118 -4.43 4.34 -5.79
N TYR A 119 -4.01 4.36 -4.53
CA TYR A 119 -2.70 3.90 -4.11
C TYR A 119 -2.78 2.87 -2.98
N LEU A 120 -1.93 1.86 -3.04
CA LEU A 120 -1.82 0.79 -2.06
C LEU A 120 -0.36 0.62 -1.64
N TRP A 121 -0.11 0.59 -0.34
CA TRP A 121 1.17 0.23 0.24
C TRP A 121 1.16 -1.24 0.65
N ILE A 122 2.16 -1.99 0.18
CA ILE A 122 2.38 -3.41 0.47
C ILE A 122 3.85 -3.57 0.80
N ASP A 123 4.16 -4.10 1.97
CA ASP A 123 5.53 -4.27 2.47
C ASP A 123 6.45 -4.98 1.47
N SER A 124 6.02 -6.10 0.88
CA SER A 124 6.81 -6.94 -0.02
C SER A 124 7.11 -6.25 -1.35
N LEU A 125 6.27 -5.30 -1.78
CA LEU A 125 6.42 -4.59 -3.05
C LEU A 125 7.03 -3.19 -2.92
N CYS A 126 6.72 -2.49 -1.82
CA CYS A 126 7.13 -1.09 -1.62
C CYS A 126 8.49 -0.96 -0.93
N ILE A 127 8.89 -1.99 -0.17
CA ILE A 127 10.22 -2.09 0.44
C ILE A 127 11.10 -2.99 -0.43
N LEU A 128 12.32 -2.55 -0.73
CA LEU A 128 13.28 -3.39 -1.45
C LEU A 128 13.75 -4.52 -0.53
N GLN A 129 13.42 -5.75 -0.92
CA GLN A 129 13.77 -6.97 -0.21
C GLN A 129 15.20 -7.39 -0.55
N VAL A 130 15.88 -7.99 0.43
CA VAL A 130 17.22 -8.57 0.27
C VAL A 130 17.08 -10.07 -0.02
N GLU A 131 17.70 -10.57 -1.08
CA GLU A 131 17.68 -12.01 -1.40
C GLU A 131 18.78 -12.82 -0.70
N SER A 132 19.93 -12.21 -0.37
CA SER A 132 21.03 -12.91 0.31
C SER A 132 21.97 -11.98 1.09
N GLY A 133 22.03 -12.13 2.42
CA GLY A 133 23.26 -11.96 3.20
C GLY A 133 23.66 -10.58 3.73
N SER A 134 23.08 -9.47 3.29
CA SER A 134 23.34 -8.16 3.91
C SER A 134 22.10 -7.27 3.92
N ALA A 135 21.75 -6.72 5.08
CA ALA A 135 20.68 -5.74 5.19
C ALA A 135 20.93 -4.61 4.19
N ASN A 136 19.94 -4.32 3.35
CA ASN A 136 19.98 -3.17 2.47
C ASN A 136 19.44 -1.97 3.24
N GLN A 137 20.12 -0.83 3.13
CA GLN A 137 19.76 0.45 3.73
C GLN A 137 18.27 0.80 3.50
N ASP A 138 17.71 0.49 2.31
CA ASP A 138 16.29 0.73 2.03
C ASP A 138 15.36 -0.06 2.95
N TRP A 139 15.68 -1.31 3.25
CA TRP A 139 14.87 -2.15 4.14
C TRP A 139 14.90 -1.60 5.56
N GLU A 140 16.09 -1.26 6.08
CA GLU A 140 16.23 -0.72 7.43
C GLU A 140 15.46 0.60 7.61
N GLU A 141 15.61 1.52 6.66
CA GLU A 141 14.88 2.79 6.67
C GLU A 141 13.37 2.59 6.59
N GLN A 142 12.89 1.77 5.65
CA GLN A 142 11.45 1.56 5.50
C GLN A 142 10.83 0.78 6.66
N CYS A 143 11.58 -0.12 7.30
CA CYS A 143 11.13 -0.80 8.52
C CYS A 143 11.01 0.16 9.70
N GLN A 144 11.89 1.15 9.82
CA GLN A 144 11.75 2.22 10.82
C GLN A 144 10.53 3.09 10.53
N ASP A 145 10.27 3.37 9.26
CA ASP A 145 9.13 4.18 8.82
C ASP A 145 7.78 3.45 8.87
N MET A 146 7.74 2.12 9.02
CA MET A 146 6.50 1.33 8.98
C MET A 146 5.42 1.89 9.91
N ALA A 147 5.78 2.28 11.14
CA ALA A 147 4.83 2.85 12.08
C ALA A 147 4.19 4.13 11.54
N ILE A 148 4.99 5.00 10.91
CA ILE A 148 4.54 6.26 10.32
C ILE A 148 3.70 6.01 9.06
N ILE A 149 4.06 5.00 8.25
CA ILE A 149 3.29 4.57 7.07
C ILE A 149 1.88 4.14 7.49
N TYR A 150 1.77 3.21 8.44
CA TYR A 150 0.45 2.76 8.90
C TYR A 150 -0.37 3.87 9.56
N GLN A 151 0.27 4.78 10.30
CA GLN A 151 -0.44 5.90 10.94
C GLN A 151 -0.93 6.96 9.95
N ASN A 152 -0.29 7.11 8.79
CA ASN A 152 -0.70 8.06 7.74
C ASN A 152 -1.56 7.43 6.64
N ALA A 153 -1.74 6.11 6.64
CA ALA A 153 -2.62 5.43 5.71
C ALA A 153 -4.07 5.93 5.87
N TYR A 154 -4.77 6.14 4.74
CA TYR A 154 -6.18 6.53 4.74
C TYR A 154 -7.08 5.38 5.20
N ALA A 155 -6.65 4.15 4.93
CA ALA A 155 -7.28 2.92 5.40
C ALA A 155 -6.22 1.83 5.55
N THR A 156 -6.31 1.01 6.58
CA THR A 156 -5.50 -0.22 6.70
C THR A 156 -6.37 -1.42 6.40
N LEU A 157 -6.02 -2.16 5.36
CA LEU A 157 -6.63 -3.45 5.03
C LEU A 157 -5.92 -4.52 5.86
N GLN A 158 -6.67 -5.25 6.66
CA GLN A 158 -6.12 -6.35 7.46
C GLN A 158 -6.68 -7.68 6.94
N ALA A 159 -5.81 -8.53 6.41
CA ALA A 159 -6.16 -9.90 6.04
C ALA A 159 -6.20 -10.80 7.29
N GLY A 160 -7.10 -10.49 8.22
CA GLY A 160 -7.09 -11.02 9.60
C GLY A 160 -7.42 -12.51 9.74
N ALA A 161 -7.99 -13.14 8.72
CA ALA A 161 -8.30 -14.58 8.70
C ALA A 161 -7.27 -15.42 7.92
N SER A 162 -6.42 -14.78 7.12
CA SER A 162 -5.43 -15.45 6.26
C SER A 162 -4.18 -15.77 7.07
N LYS A 163 -3.86 -17.07 7.21
CA LYS A 163 -2.62 -17.53 7.87
C LYS A 163 -1.42 -17.46 6.93
N HIS A 164 -1.65 -17.29 5.63
CA HIS A 164 -0.66 -17.30 4.55
C HIS A 164 -1.00 -16.30 3.43
N CYS A 165 0.01 -15.79 2.71
CA CYS A 165 -0.19 -14.82 1.62
C CYS A 165 -0.99 -15.37 0.42
N ASN A 166 -1.16 -16.69 0.32
CA ASN A 166 -1.90 -17.35 -0.76
C ASN A 166 -3.39 -17.55 -0.46
N GLU A 167 -3.88 -17.16 0.73
CA GLU A 167 -5.28 -17.35 1.10
C GLU A 167 -6.11 -16.08 0.81
N SER A 168 -7.13 -16.22 -0.04
CA SER A 168 -8.14 -15.19 -0.29
C SER A 168 -8.77 -14.74 1.02
N PHE A 169 -8.89 -13.42 1.24
CA PHE A 169 -9.65 -12.86 2.37
C PHE A 169 -10.95 -12.18 1.92
N LEU A 170 -11.22 -12.17 0.63
CA LEU A 170 -12.53 -11.92 0.03
C LEU A 170 -13.32 -13.22 -0.10
#